data_AF-A0A3A0V463-F1
#
_entry.id   AF-A0A3A0V463-F1
#
_cell.length_a   1.000
_cell.length_b   1.000
_cell.length_c   1.000
_cell.angle_alpha   90.00
_cell.angle_beta   90.00
_cell.angle_gamma   90.00
#
_symmetry.space_group_name_H-M   'P 1'
#
loop_
_entity.id
_entity.type
_entity.pdbx_description
1 polymer ?
#
loop_
_entity_poly.entity_id
_entity_poly.type
_entity_poly.pdbx_seq_one_letter_code
_entity_poly.pdbx_strand_id
1 'polypeptide(L)' 'MTELEFVTEHRRYLHKHPELSLHEYETTKYIAHFLDDLGVPYERPLDTGVIAYLSGNSTHTIAYRADIDA' A
#
# COMPACT_ATOMS: atom_id res chain seq x y z
N MET A 1 -9.07 -2.93 17.93
CA MET A 1 -7.87 -3.54 17.35
C MET A 1 -6.70 -2.68 17.77
N THR A 2 -5.66 -3.26 18.34
CA THR A 2 -4.42 -2.56 18.67
C THR A 2 -3.57 -2.34 17.41
N GLU A 3 -2.62 -1.41 17.46
CA GLU A 3 -1.67 -1.18 16.34
C GLU A 3 -0.89 -2.45 16.00
N LEU A 4 -0.47 -3.23 17.02
CA LEU A 4 0.25 -4.47 16.81
C LEU A 4 -0.62 -5.54 16.13
N GLU A 5 -1.89 -5.66 16.54
CA GLU A 5 -2.85 -6.56 15.90
C GLU A 5 -3.07 -6.18 14.43
N PHE A 6 -3.27 -4.90 14.16
CA PHE A 6 -3.46 -4.36 12.82
C PHE A 6 -2.30 -4.70 11.88
N VAL A 7 -1.06 -4.40 12.30
CA VAL A 7 0.14 -4.67 11.49
C VAL A 7 0.34 -6.18 11.31
N THR A 8 0.08 -6.98 12.36
CA THR A 8 0.20 -8.43 12.30
C THR A 8 -0.77 -9.04 11.30
N GLU A 9 -2.01 -8.57 11.26
CA GLU A 9 -3.04 -9.04 10.32
C GLU A 9 -2.63 -8.76 8.87
N HIS A 10 -2.27 -7.51 8.56
CA HIS A 10 -1.86 -7.10 7.21
C HIS A 10 -0.61 -7.85 6.75
N ARG A 11 0.40 -7.94 7.61
CA ARG A 11 1.63 -8.70 7.30
C ARG A 11 1.30 -10.17 7.00
N ARG A 12 0.42 -10.81 7.79
CA ARG A 12 0.04 -12.22 7.58
C ARG A 12 -0.76 -12.41 6.30
N TYR A 13 -1.60 -11.46 5.92
CA TYR A 13 -2.29 -11.49 4.64
C TYR A 13 -1.28 -11.43 3.49
N LEU A 14 -0.43 -10.39 3.46
CA LEU A 14 0.55 -10.18 2.39
C LEU A 14 1.53 -11.36 2.27
N HIS A 15 2.03 -11.87 3.40
CA HIS A 15 2.96 -13.01 3.41
C HIS A 15 2.34 -14.33 2.92
N LYS A 16 1.00 -14.45 2.90
CA LYS A 16 0.29 -15.61 2.35
C LYS A 16 -0.01 -15.48 0.85
N HIS A 17 0.18 -14.31 0.25
CA HIS A 17 -0.10 -14.03 -1.15
C HIS A 17 1.15 -13.47 -1.84
N PRO A 18 2.25 -14.24 -1.92
CA PRO A 18 3.44 -13.80 -2.65
C PRO A 18 3.14 -13.73 -4.15
N GLU A 19 3.63 -12.69 -4.80
CA GLU A 19 3.52 -12.49 -6.25
C GLU A 19 4.89 -12.13 -6.82
N LEU A 20 5.19 -12.66 -8.01
CA LEU A 20 6.45 -12.44 -8.70
C LEU A 20 6.67 -10.96 -8.99
N SER A 21 7.94 -10.55 -9.02
CA SER A 21 8.31 -9.20 -9.42
C SER A 21 7.64 -8.80 -10.75
N LEU A 22 7.07 -7.60 -10.78
CA LEU A 22 6.30 -7.00 -11.88
C LEU A 22 4.92 -7.65 -12.15
N HIS A 23 4.44 -8.54 -11.28
CA HIS A 23 3.16 -9.24 -11.42
C HIS A 23 2.31 -9.18 -10.13
N GLU A 24 2.53 -8.18 -9.28
CA GLU A 24 1.93 -8.02 -7.95
C GLU A 24 0.49 -7.48 -7.99
N TYR A 25 -0.35 -8.00 -8.90
CA TYR A 25 -1.67 -7.45 -9.19
C TYR A 25 -2.64 -7.49 -7.99
N GLU A 26 -2.68 -8.62 -7.27
CA GLU A 26 -3.58 -8.78 -6.13
C GLU A 26 -3.05 -8.04 -4.90
N THR A 27 -1.73 -7.95 -4.74
CA THR A 27 -1.07 -7.16 -3.68
C THR A 27 -1.32 -5.67 -3.89
N THR A 28 -1.14 -5.16 -5.11
CA THR A 28 -1.49 -3.78 -5.48
C THR A 28 -2.97 -3.50 -5.21
N LYS A 29 -3.86 -4.43 -5.58
CA LYS A 29 -5.30 -4.30 -5.36
C LYS A 29 -5.66 -4.29 -3.88
N TYR A 30 -5.01 -5.10 -3.06
CA TYR A 30 -5.18 -5.10 -1.62
C TYR A 30 -4.80 -3.74 -0.99
N ILE A 31 -3.65 -3.19 -1.39
CA ILE A 31 -3.19 -1.86 -0.92
C ILE A 31 -4.15 -0.76 -1.37
N ALA A 32 -4.57 -0.79 -2.64
CA ALA A 32 -5.52 0.17 -3.20
C ALA A 32 -6.87 0.15 -2.45
N HIS A 33 -7.43 -1.04 -2.19
CA HIS A 33 -8.67 -1.18 -1.42
C HIS A 33 -8.52 -0.63 -0.01
N PHE A 34 -7.40 -0.88 0.65
CA PHE A 34 -7.14 -0.32 1.98
C PHE A 34 -7.09 1.21 1.95
N LEU A 35 -6.53 1.82 0.91
CA LEU A 35 -6.53 3.27 0.73
C LEU A 35 -7.94 3.81 0.44
N ASP A 36 -8.74 3.09 -0.36
CA ASP A 36 -10.16 3.41 -0.61
C ASP A 36 -10.98 3.43 0.68
N ASP A 37 -10.82 2.41 1.54
CA ASP A 37 -11.50 2.31 2.84
C ASP A 37 -11.12 3.47 3.79
N LEU A 38 -9.89 3.97 3.68
CA LEU A 38 -9.42 5.14 4.41
C LEU A 38 -9.84 6.48 3.78
N GLY A 39 -10.42 6.46 2.58
CA GLY A 39 -10.74 7.66 1.80
C GLY A 39 -9.49 8.43 1.35
N VAL A 40 -8.36 7.74 1.19
CA VAL A 40 -7.09 8.33 0.76
C VAL A 40 -6.96 8.22 -0.77
N PRO A 41 -6.89 9.34 -1.51
CA PRO A 41 -6.70 9.28 -2.95
C PRO A 41 -5.31 8.76 -3.29
N TYR A 42 -5.24 7.93 -4.34
CA TYR A 42 -4.00 7.37 -4.84
C TYR A 42 -3.98 7.36 -6.37
N GLU A 43 -2.77 7.27 -6.92
CA GLU A 43 -2.48 7.10 -8.33
C GLU A 43 -1.81 5.74 -8.56
N ARG A 44 -2.06 5.17 -9.75
CA ARG A 44 -1.42 3.93 -10.20
C ARG A 44 -0.66 4.19 -11.51
N PRO A 45 0.56 4.76 -11.43
CA PRO A 45 1.33 5.09 -12.62
C PRO A 45 1.90 3.84 -13.32
N LEU A 46 1.88 2.69 -12.64
CA LEU A 46 2.28 1.38 -13.15
C LEU A 46 1.18 0.37 -12.83
N ASP A 47 1.12 -0.73 -13.58
CA ASP A 47 0.13 -1.78 -13.36
C ASP A 47 0.19 -2.34 -11.93
N THR A 48 1.39 -2.45 -11.34
CA THR A 48 1.62 -2.98 -9.98
C THR A 48 2.11 -1.92 -8.98
N GLY A 49 2.15 -0.65 -9.39
CA GLY A 49 2.57 0.47 -8.53
C GLY A 49 1.39 1.24 -7.94
N VAL A 50 1.54 1.70 -6.70
CA VAL A 50 0.58 2.61 -6.03
C VAL A 50 1.34 3.77 -5.39
N ILE A 51 0.83 5.00 -5.57
CA ILE A 51 1.33 6.20 -4.91
C ILE A 51 0.15 6.91 -4.25
N ALA A 52 0.20 7.09 -2.94
CA ALA A 52 -0.76 7.91 -2.20
C ALA A 52 -0.11 9.23 -1.80
N TYR A 53 -0.84 10.33 -1.98
CA TYR A 53 -0.40 11.66 -1.57
C TYR A 53 -1.31 12.22 -0.48
N LEU A 54 -0.75 12.43 0.71
CA LEU A 54 -1.44 13.06 1.83
C LEU A 54 -1.10 14.55 1.83
N SER A 55 -2.05 15.37 1.39
CA SER A 55 -1.90 16.82 1.38
C SER A 55 -1.87 17.37 2.81
N GLY A 56 -0.74 17.97 3.19
CA GLY A 56 -0.58 18.69 4.44
C GLY A 56 -0.61 20.21 4.26
N ASN A 57 -0.23 20.95 5.30
CA ASN A 57 -0.11 22.41 5.31
C ASN A 57 1.35 22.89 5.27
N SER A 58 2.29 22.02 4.89
CA SER A 58 3.72 22.31 4.83
C SER A 58 4.17 22.57 3.39
N THR A 59 5.21 23.39 3.22
CA THR A 59 5.92 23.55 1.94
C THR A 59 6.93 22.42 1.68
N HIS A 60 7.16 21.55 2.66
CA HIS A 60 8.05 20.39 2.55
C HIS A 60 7.23 19.12 2.39
N THR A 61 7.64 18.26 1.45
CA THR A 61 7.05 16.94 1.22
C THR A 61 8.05 15.85 1.61
N ILE A 62 7.60 14.85 2.36
CA ILE A 62 8.38 13.66 2.72
C ILE A 62 7.75 12.46 2.00
N ALA A 63 8.59 11.64 1.38
CA ALA A 63 8.16 10.42 0.71
C ALA A 63 8.70 9.18 1.44
N TYR A 64 7.86 8.16 1.54
CA TYR A 64 8.24 6.81 2.00
C TYR A 64 8.03 5.84 0.84
N ARG A 65 8.96 4.89 0.68
CA ARG A 65 8.90 3.85 -0.36
C ARG A 65 9.04 2.49 0.29
N ALA A 66 8.18 1.56 -0.12
CA ALA A 66 8.26 0.14 0.20
C ALA A 66 8.11 -0.68 -1.10
N ASP A 67 8.88 -1.75 -1.23
CA ASP A 67 8.65 -2.81 -2.22
C ASP A 67 7.53 -3.75 -1.76
N ILE A 68 7.00 -4.51 -2.71
CA ILE A 68 5.85 -5.41 -2.48
C ILE A 68 6.04 -6.80 -3.10
N ASP A 69 7.12 -7.03 -3.86
CA ASP A 69 7.37 -8.28 -4.57
C ASP A 69 7.93 -9.39 -3.65
N ALA A 70 7.66 -10.65 -4.01
CA ALA A 70 8.05 -11.82 -3.21
C ALA A 70 8.30 -13.09 -4.04
#